data_AF-A0A0S8EEE0-F1
#
_entry.id   AF-A0A0S8EEE0-F1
#
_cell.length_a   1.000
_cell.length_b   1.000
_cell.length_c   1.000
_cell.angle_alpha   90.00
_cell.angle_beta   90.00
_cell.angle_gamma   90.00
#
_symmetry.space_group_name_H-M   'P 1'
#
loop_
_entity.id
_entity.type
_entity.pdbx_description
1 polymer ?
#
loop_
_entity_poly.entity_id
_entity_poly.type
_entity_poly.pdbx_seq_one_letter_code
_entity_poly.pdbx_strand_id
1 'polypeptide(L)'
;MQRRWPLHVPLGHNDLALDEYGDDMLVSVDHTHGYVYMIRLKDRLMTRLYPIWINDTTMAMHFSGKAYNKPGWVLVSTFGNGKTEWPHQKVFALQLRKNPKIVHLMHHRGAVTTYFAQPQASVNRDFTRFVVNSNWGAPGDANVDTYMAEIPRDGF
;
A
#
# COMPACT_ATOMS: atom_id res chain seq x y z
N MET A 1 26.06 -1.22 5.56
CA MET A 1 26.01 0.23 5.24
C MET A 1 24.57 0.64 5.00
N GLN A 2 24.07 1.67 5.69
CA GLN A 2 22.74 2.24 5.43
C GLN A 2 22.84 3.17 4.20
N ARG A 3 22.00 2.94 3.20
CA ARG A 3 21.97 3.71 1.95
C ARG A 3 21.09 4.94 2.15
N ARG A 4 21.65 6.16 2.01
CA ARG A 4 20.89 7.42 1.99
C ARG A 4 20.31 7.62 0.59
N TRP A 5 19.02 7.92 0.50
CA TRP A 5 18.36 8.12 -0.79
C TRP A 5 18.48 9.56 -1.31
N PRO A 6 18.77 9.76 -2.61
CA PRO A 6 18.75 11.08 -3.23
C PRO A 6 17.30 11.59 -3.38
N LEU A 7 17.11 12.91 -3.23
CA LEU A 7 15.80 13.59 -3.24
C LEU A 7 15.15 13.71 -4.64
N HIS A 8 15.87 13.36 -5.71
CA HIS A 8 15.40 13.50 -7.09
C HIS A 8 15.45 12.14 -7.79
N VAL A 9 14.48 11.29 -7.47
CA VAL A 9 14.17 10.06 -8.21
C VAL A 9 12.69 10.15 -8.55
N PRO A 10 12.25 9.80 -9.77
CA PRO A 10 10.83 9.68 -10.08
C PRO A 10 10.20 8.73 -9.06
N LEU A 11 9.38 9.28 -8.17
CA LEU A 11 8.68 8.46 -7.19
C LEU A 11 7.54 7.75 -7.90
N GLY A 12 7.41 6.44 -7.66
CA GLY A 12 6.20 5.71 -8.00
C GLY A 12 5.03 6.17 -7.13
N HIS A 13 3.94 5.39 -7.13
CA HIS A 13 2.87 5.58 -6.16
C HIS A 13 3.43 5.64 -4.73
N ASN A 14 2.97 6.61 -3.94
CA ASN A 14 3.49 6.90 -2.62
C ASN A 14 2.45 7.59 -1.74
N ASP A 15 2.68 7.59 -0.44
CA ASP A 15 2.01 8.46 0.53
C ASP A 15 2.93 8.74 1.72
N LEU A 16 2.60 9.77 2.50
CA LEU A 16 3.22 10.07 3.77
C LEU A 16 2.54 9.28 4.89
N ALA A 17 3.34 8.79 5.84
CA ALA A 17 2.90 8.06 7.02
C ALA A 17 3.76 8.42 8.25
N LEU A 18 3.35 7.96 9.42
CA LEU A 18 4.16 8.01 10.65
C LEU A 18 4.66 6.61 10.98
N ASP A 19 5.95 6.45 11.28
CA ASP A 19 6.46 5.20 11.85
C ASP A 19 6.04 5.02 13.32
N GLU A 20 6.40 3.88 13.93
CA GLU A 20 6.04 3.57 15.33
C GLU A 20 6.57 4.56 16.38
N TYR A 21 7.54 5.40 16.00
CA TYR A 21 8.12 6.45 16.84
C TYR A 21 7.56 7.84 16.54
N GLY A 22 6.64 7.95 15.57
CA GLY A 22 6.06 9.21 15.13
C GLY A 22 6.93 10.01 14.16
N ASP A 23 7.97 9.41 13.57
CA ASP A 23 8.77 10.08 12.55
C ASP A 23 8.03 10.11 11.20
N ASP A 24 8.19 11.21 10.44
CA ASP A 24 7.64 11.32 9.09
C ASP A 24 8.35 10.37 8.11
N MET A 25 7.52 9.54 7.48
CA MET A 25 7.95 8.55 6.50
C MET A 25 7.32 8.83 5.14
N LEU A 26 8.11 8.71 4.08
CA LEU A 26 7.60 8.50 2.73
C LEU A 26 7.56 6.99 2.46
N VAL A 27 6.40 6.44 2.15
CA VAL A 27 6.25 5.04 1.72
C VAL A 27 6.05 5.01 0.22
N SER A 28 6.81 4.17 -0.49
CA SER A 28 6.72 4.06 -1.94
C SER A 28 7.20 2.70 -2.43
N VAL A 29 7.13 2.51 -3.74
CA VAL A 29 7.49 1.29 -4.46
C VAL A 29 8.63 1.57 -5.44
N ASP A 30 9.62 0.69 -5.45
CA ASP A 30 10.74 0.68 -6.39
C ASP A 30 10.48 -0.45 -7.39
N HIS A 31 9.86 -0.13 -8.53
CA HIS A 31 9.62 -1.11 -9.59
C HIS A 31 10.91 -1.57 -10.28
N THR A 32 11.95 -0.73 -10.31
CA THR A 32 13.24 -1.10 -10.92
C THR A 32 13.91 -2.23 -10.16
N HIS A 33 13.88 -2.18 -8.82
CA HIS A 33 14.56 -3.18 -7.99
C HIS A 33 13.61 -4.15 -7.26
N GLY A 34 12.29 -3.94 -7.36
CA GLY A 34 11.28 -4.92 -6.96
C GLY A 34 10.93 -4.96 -5.49
N TYR A 35 10.85 -3.81 -4.81
CA TYR A 35 10.41 -3.77 -3.41
C TYR A 35 9.60 -2.53 -3.05
N VAL A 36 8.73 -2.67 -2.04
CA VAL A 36 8.20 -1.54 -1.29
C VAL A 36 9.23 -1.10 -0.26
N TYR A 37 9.36 0.20 -0.05
CA TYR A 37 10.28 0.78 0.90
C TYR A 37 9.65 1.97 1.64
N MET A 38 10.25 2.33 2.76
CA MET A 38 9.98 3.57 3.47
C MET A 38 11.26 4.38 3.63
N ILE A 39 11.18 5.70 3.51
CA ILE A 39 12.27 6.64 3.76
C ILE A 39 11.86 7.54 4.92
N ARG A 40 12.69 7.59 5.95
CA ARG A 40 12.53 8.58 7.01
C ARG A 40 13.00 9.93 6.53
N LEU A 41 12.13 10.94 6.57
CA LEU A 41 12.40 12.22 5.92
C LEU A 41 13.53 13.00 6.59
N LYS A 42 13.66 12.91 7.92
CA LYS A 42 14.63 13.71 8.69
C LYS A 42 16.10 13.41 8.35
N ASP A 43 16.44 12.15 8.05
CA ASP A 43 17.82 11.70 7.83
C ASP A 43 18.00 10.84 6.57
N ARG A 44 16.92 10.64 5.80
CA ARG A 44 16.88 9.89 4.53
C ARG A 44 17.26 8.43 4.69
N LEU A 45 17.07 7.87 5.87
CA LEU A 45 17.26 6.45 6.10
C LEU A 45 16.15 5.67 5.39
N MET A 46 16.55 4.82 4.43
CA MET A 46 15.62 3.91 3.77
C MET A 46 15.62 2.52 4.40
N THR A 47 14.43 1.98 4.55
CA THR A 47 14.17 0.60 4.94
C THR A 47 13.34 -0.09 3.86
N ARG A 48 13.82 -1.25 3.39
CA ARG A 48 13.03 -2.13 2.51
C ARG A 48 12.00 -2.87 3.35
N LEU A 49 10.75 -2.90 2.88
CA LEU A 49 9.63 -3.52 3.58
C LEU A 49 9.38 -4.95 3.06
N TYR A 50 9.00 -5.11 1.79
CA TYR A 50 8.75 -6.42 1.20
C TYR A 50 8.95 -6.43 -0.32
N PRO A 51 9.23 -7.59 -0.95
CA PRO A 51 9.42 -7.69 -2.41
C PRO A 51 8.09 -7.72 -3.18
N ILE A 52 8.07 -7.15 -4.38
CA ILE A 52 6.85 -7.09 -5.24
C ILE A 52 6.91 -8.02 -6.46
N TRP A 53 8.11 -8.47 -6.86
CA TRP A 53 8.29 -9.43 -7.94
C TRP A 53 8.38 -10.85 -7.38
N ILE A 54 7.22 -11.43 -7.09
CA ILE A 54 7.12 -12.81 -6.58
C ILE A 54 6.85 -13.73 -7.76
N ASN A 55 7.70 -14.74 -7.98
CA ASN A 55 7.53 -15.74 -9.06
C ASN A 55 7.21 -15.12 -10.44
N ASP A 56 7.93 -14.07 -10.83
CA ASP A 56 7.78 -13.36 -12.12
C ASP A 56 6.38 -12.74 -12.36
N THR A 57 5.67 -12.40 -11.29
CA THR A 57 4.43 -11.62 -11.37
C THR A 57 4.68 -10.14 -11.44
N THR A 58 3.68 -9.39 -11.92
CA THR A 58 3.73 -7.92 -11.94
C THR A 58 2.49 -7.32 -11.29
N MET A 59 2.70 -6.32 -10.43
CA MET A 59 1.64 -5.57 -9.77
C MET A 59 2.04 -4.10 -9.60
N ALA A 60 1.03 -3.26 -9.47
CA ALA A 60 1.12 -1.90 -8.96
C ALA A 60 0.29 -1.78 -7.68
N MET A 61 0.42 -0.65 -6.99
CA MET A 61 -0.22 -0.46 -5.69
C MET A 61 -0.40 1.00 -5.34
N HIS A 62 -1.33 1.28 -4.43
CA HIS A 62 -1.48 2.57 -3.77
C HIS A 62 -1.27 2.42 -2.27
N PHE A 63 -0.93 3.53 -1.62
CA PHE A 63 -0.66 3.61 -0.19
C PHE A 63 -1.58 4.64 0.46
N SER A 64 -1.99 4.38 1.69
CA SER A 64 -2.65 5.36 2.55
C SER A 64 -2.02 5.34 3.93
N GLY A 65 -1.27 6.39 4.25
CA GLY A 65 -0.58 6.58 5.52
C GLY A 65 -1.33 7.48 6.51
N LYS A 66 -2.65 7.64 6.34
CA LYS A 66 -3.47 8.59 7.09
C LYS A 66 -3.76 8.19 8.55
N ALA A 67 -3.25 7.05 8.99
CA ALA A 67 -3.46 6.48 10.32
C ALA A 67 -2.66 7.19 11.43
N TYR A 68 -2.77 8.51 11.52
CA TYR A 68 -1.97 9.33 12.43
C TYR A 68 -2.16 9.02 13.93
N ASN A 69 -3.30 8.42 14.31
CA ASN A 69 -3.57 8.02 15.69
C ASN A 69 -3.23 6.54 15.96
N LYS A 70 -2.77 5.80 14.94
CA LYS A 70 -2.21 4.43 15.03
C LYS A 70 -0.92 4.37 14.19
N PRO A 71 0.13 5.10 14.61
CA PRO A 71 1.41 5.14 13.91
C PRO A 71 2.04 3.75 13.75
N GLY A 72 2.95 3.63 12.79
CA GLY A 72 3.65 2.38 12.48
C GLY A 72 2.95 1.50 11.45
N TRP A 73 1.89 1.98 10.80
CA TRP A 73 1.10 1.23 9.83
C TRP A 73 0.75 2.06 8.60
N VAL A 74 0.68 1.39 7.45
CA VAL A 74 0.15 1.93 6.19
C VAL A 74 -0.85 0.94 5.60
N LEU A 75 -1.92 1.45 4.99
CA LEU A 75 -2.83 0.63 4.19
C LEU A 75 -2.31 0.55 2.76
N VAL A 76 -2.32 -0.65 2.19
CA VAL A 76 -1.87 -0.90 0.82
C VAL A 76 -3.01 -1.53 0.02
N SER A 77 -3.32 -0.97 -1.15
CA SER A 77 -4.17 -1.61 -2.15
C SER A 77 -3.36 -1.97 -3.36
N THR A 78 -3.37 -3.24 -3.75
CA THR A 78 -2.57 -3.78 -4.86
C THR A 78 -3.46 -4.23 -6.01
N PHE A 79 -2.93 -4.13 -7.22
CA PHE A 79 -3.61 -4.58 -8.42
C PHE A 79 -2.62 -5.06 -9.46
N GLY A 80 -3.08 -5.99 -10.29
CA GLY A 80 -2.28 -6.62 -11.33
C GLY A 80 -3.12 -7.68 -12.03
N ASN A 81 -2.83 -7.89 -13.32
CA ASN A 81 -3.54 -8.82 -14.19
C ASN A 81 -2.59 -9.98 -14.57
N GLY A 82 -3.15 -11.12 -14.98
CA GLY A 82 -2.37 -12.28 -15.39
C GLY A 82 -2.02 -13.21 -14.23
N LYS A 83 -0.77 -13.67 -14.15
CA LYS A 83 -0.30 -14.55 -13.07
C LYS A 83 -0.36 -13.81 -11.74
N THR A 84 -1.07 -14.37 -10.77
CA THR A 84 -1.26 -13.76 -9.44
C THR A 84 -0.57 -14.55 -8.34
N GLU A 85 0.07 -13.82 -7.45
CA GLU A 85 0.60 -14.30 -6.16
C GLU A 85 -0.18 -13.67 -4.99
N TRP A 86 0.15 -14.05 -3.75
CA TRP A 86 -0.59 -13.61 -2.56
C TRP A 86 -0.88 -12.09 -2.48
N PRO A 87 0.01 -11.15 -2.89
CA PRO A 87 -0.29 -9.74 -2.73
C PRO A 87 -1.20 -9.22 -3.81
N HIS A 88 -1.55 -9.98 -4.85
CA HIS A 88 -2.36 -9.46 -5.95
C HIS A 88 -3.82 -9.32 -5.56
N GLN A 89 -4.41 -8.21 -6.00
CA GLN A 89 -5.83 -7.92 -5.84
C GLN A 89 -6.27 -7.91 -4.37
N LYS A 90 -5.48 -7.26 -3.52
CA LYS A 90 -5.67 -7.21 -2.07
C LYS A 90 -5.75 -5.78 -1.57
N VAL A 91 -6.39 -5.63 -0.41
CA VAL A 91 -6.15 -4.55 0.54
C VAL A 91 -5.58 -5.18 1.80
N PHE A 92 -4.46 -4.66 2.30
CA PHE A 92 -3.81 -5.16 3.51
C PHE A 92 -3.15 -4.04 4.31
N ALA A 93 -2.99 -4.27 5.61
CA ALA A 93 -2.15 -3.42 6.46
C ALA A 93 -0.70 -3.90 6.41
N LEU A 94 0.23 -2.95 6.30
CA LEU A 94 1.66 -3.18 6.28
C LEU A 94 2.32 -2.41 7.43
N GLN A 95 3.11 -3.11 8.24
CA GLN A 95 3.86 -2.48 9.32
C GLN A 95 5.06 -1.69 8.79
N LEU A 96 5.34 -0.52 9.36
CA LEU A 96 6.41 0.38 8.95
C LEU A 96 7.69 0.12 9.73
N ARG A 97 8.29 -1.06 9.50
CA ARG A 97 9.59 -1.46 10.06
C ARG A 97 10.25 -2.54 9.21
N LYS A 98 11.53 -2.82 9.49
CA LYS A 98 12.23 -3.96 8.88
C LYS A 98 11.53 -5.27 9.26
N ASN A 99 11.39 -6.18 8.28
CA ASN A 99 10.67 -7.46 8.42
C ASN A 99 9.22 -7.22 8.89
N PRO A 100 8.41 -6.54 8.09
CA PRO A 100 7.11 -6.04 8.51
C PRO A 100 6.09 -7.16 8.70
N LYS A 101 5.18 -7.00 9.66
CA LYS A 101 3.94 -7.76 9.69
C LYS A 101 3.03 -7.29 8.55
N ILE A 102 2.39 -8.24 7.88
CA ILE A 102 1.39 -8.01 6.82
C ILE A 102 0.10 -8.67 7.27
N VAL A 103 -1.00 -7.91 7.20
CA VAL A 103 -2.32 -8.38 7.62
C VAL A 103 -3.30 -8.17 6.47
N HIS A 104 -3.79 -9.27 5.92
CA HIS A 104 -4.77 -9.26 4.84
C HIS A 104 -6.12 -8.79 5.35
N LEU A 105 -6.74 -7.83 4.66
CA LEU A 105 -8.02 -7.24 5.08
C LEU A 105 -9.14 -7.53 4.09
N MET A 106 -8.88 -7.41 2.79
CA MET A 106 -9.93 -7.54 1.79
C MET A 106 -9.37 -7.99 0.43
N HIS A 107 -10.19 -8.69 -0.34
CA HIS A 107 -10.03 -8.82 -1.78
C HIS A 107 -10.91 -7.76 -2.44
N HIS A 108 -10.33 -6.78 -3.13
CA HIS A 108 -11.14 -5.69 -3.70
C HIS A 108 -11.96 -6.15 -4.92
N ARG A 109 -11.57 -7.25 -5.59
CA ARG A 109 -12.25 -7.85 -6.75
C ARG A 109 -12.47 -6.90 -7.94
N GLY A 110 -11.61 -5.90 -8.11
CA GLY A 110 -11.70 -4.94 -9.21
C GLY A 110 -11.00 -5.45 -10.48
N ALA A 111 -11.63 -5.26 -11.64
CA ALA A 111 -11.01 -5.41 -12.95
C ALA A 111 -10.36 -4.08 -13.34
N VAL A 112 -9.03 -4.03 -13.33
CA VAL A 112 -8.28 -2.80 -13.57
C VAL A 112 -7.98 -2.64 -15.06
N THR A 113 -8.86 -1.92 -15.76
CA THR A 113 -8.73 -1.59 -17.19
C THR A 113 -8.41 -0.12 -17.47
N THR A 114 -8.57 0.74 -16.45
CA THR A 114 -8.46 2.20 -16.53
C THR A 114 -7.87 2.72 -15.22
N TYR A 115 -7.54 4.01 -15.17
CA TYR A 115 -7.08 4.66 -13.93
C TYR A 115 -8.17 4.67 -12.84
N PHE A 116 -9.41 5.03 -13.19
CA PHE A 116 -10.51 5.10 -12.22
C PHE A 116 -10.96 3.74 -11.69
N ALA A 117 -10.70 2.65 -12.44
CA ALA A 117 -10.92 1.29 -11.98
C ALA A 117 -9.81 0.75 -11.05
N GLN A 118 -8.69 1.46 -10.88
CA GLN A 118 -7.64 1.03 -9.95
C GLN A 118 -8.15 1.15 -8.50
N PRO A 119 -7.91 0.16 -7.62
CA PRO A 119 -8.29 0.25 -6.22
C PRO A 119 -7.42 1.29 -5.50
N GLN A 120 -8.03 2.37 -5.06
CA GLN A 120 -7.47 3.42 -4.23
C GLN A 120 -8.07 3.31 -2.83
N ALA A 121 -7.38 2.59 -1.95
CA ALA A 121 -7.83 2.45 -0.57
C ALA A 121 -7.35 3.62 0.29
N SER A 122 -8.20 4.10 1.18
CA SER A 122 -7.87 5.15 2.16
C SER A 122 -8.32 4.77 3.56
N VAL A 123 -7.40 4.78 4.51
CA VAL A 123 -7.65 4.45 5.92
C VAL A 123 -8.06 5.69 6.71
N ASN A 124 -8.86 5.51 7.76
CA ASN A 124 -9.13 6.57 8.72
C ASN A 124 -8.00 6.75 9.74
N ARG A 125 -8.07 7.82 10.55
CA ARG A 125 -6.97 8.23 11.45
C ARG A 125 -6.56 7.19 12.48
N ASP A 126 -7.46 6.33 12.93
CA ASP A 126 -7.23 5.35 14.00
C ASP A 126 -6.98 3.92 13.48
N PHE A 127 -6.92 3.73 12.15
CA PHE A 127 -6.78 2.41 11.50
C PHE A 127 -7.89 1.41 11.89
N THR A 128 -9.13 1.89 12.09
CA THR A 128 -10.28 1.02 12.38
C THR A 128 -11.21 0.82 11.19
N ARG A 129 -11.11 1.69 10.17
CA ARG A 129 -11.93 1.63 8.95
C ARG A 129 -11.13 2.05 7.75
N PHE A 130 -11.52 1.55 6.59
CA PHE A 130 -11.04 2.07 5.31
C PHE A 130 -12.14 2.09 4.27
N VAL A 131 -11.97 2.96 3.28
CA VAL A 131 -12.74 2.95 2.03
C VAL A 131 -11.86 2.44 0.90
N VAL A 132 -12.45 1.76 -0.07
CA VAL A 132 -11.77 1.34 -1.30
C VAL A 132 -12.79 1.30 -2.44
N ASN A 133 -12.41 1.74 -3.63
CA ASN A 133 -13.24 1.60 -4.81
C ASN A 133 -13.07 0.23 -5.47
N SER A 134 -14.14 -0.26 -6.08
CA SER A 134 -14.12 -1.46 -6.91
C SER A 134 -15.27 -1.47 -7.90
N ASN A 135 -15.03 -2.07 -9.06
CA ASN A 135 -16.06 -2.40 -10.04
C ASN A 135 -16.52 -3.87 -9.97
N TRP A 136 -16.10 -4.62 -8.94
CA TRP A 136 -16.44 -6.03 -8.73
C TRP A 136 -16.25 -6.94 -9.96
N GLY A 137 -15.27 -6.60 -10.79
CA GLY A 137 -14.90 -7.38 -11.98
C GLY A 137 -15.57 -6.89 -13.26
N ALA A 138 -16.48 -5.91 -13.20
CA ALA A 138 -17.00 -5.26 -14.39
C ALA A 138 -15.89 -4.45 -15.08
N PRO A 139 -15.78 -4.47 -16.41
CA PRO A 139 -14.78 -3.69 -17.11
C PRO A 139 -15.13 -2.20 -17.14
N GLY A 140 -14.10 -1.35 -17.22
CA GLY A 140 -14.26 0.10 -17.39
C GLY A 140 -14.69 0.85 -16.13
N ASP A 141 -15.18 2.07 -16.34
CA ASP A 141 -15.40 3.08 -15.28
C ASP A 141 -16.86 3.19 -14.81
N ALA A 142 -17.80 2.64 -15.59
CA ALA A 142 -19.23 2.91 -15.39
C ALA A 142 -19.81 2.32 -14.09
N ASN A 143 -19.15 1.31 -13.50
CA ASN A 143 -19.63 0.56 -12.34
C ASN A 143 -18.63 0.60 -11.17
N VAL A 144 -17.86 1.69 -11.03
CA VAL A 144 -16.92 1.84 -9.92
C VAL A 144 -17.63 2.42 -8.71
N ASP A 145 -17.87 1.59 -7.70
CA ASP A 145 -18.48 1.97 -6.43
C ASP A 145 -17.44 2.07 -5.32
N THR A 146 -17.75 2.82 -4.26
CA THR A 146 -16.94 2.90 -3.04
C THR A 146 -17.50 2.01 -1.95
N TYR A 147 -16.66 1.15 -1.39
CA TYR A 147 -17.00 0.26 -0.28
C TYR A 147 -16.24 0.69 0.97
N MET A 148 -16.91 0.67 2.12
CA MET A 148 -16.28 0.85 3.43
C MET A 148 -16.20 -0.51 4.12
N ALA A 149 -15.05 -0.77 4.74
CA ALA A 149 -14.85 -1.93 5.59
C ALA A 149 -14.39 -1.50 6.98
N GLU A 150 -14.88 -2.20 8.00
CA GLU A 150 -14.38 -2.08 9.37
C GLU A 150 -13.31 -3.14 9.62
N ILE A 151 -12.27 -2.76 10.37
CA ILE A 151 -11.21 -3.67 10.77
C ILE A 151 -11.45 -4.09 12.23
N PRO A 152 -11.49 -5.39 12.54
CA PRO A 152 -11.68 -5.86 13.91
C PRO A 152 -10.65 -5.26 14.87
N ARG A 153 -11.08 -4.91 16.08
CA ARG A 153 -10.22 -4.28 17.11
C ARG A 153 -8.99 -5.12 17.46
N ASP A 154 -9.09 -6.44 17.36
CA ASP A 154 -7.99 -7.39 17.63
C ASP A 154 -7.11 -7.64 16.40
N GLY A 155 -7.29 -6.88 15.32
CA GLY A 155 -6.55 -7.04 14.07
C GLY A 155 -5.07 -6.66 14.17
N PHE A 156 -4.66 -5.79 15.11
CA PHE A 156 -3.30 -5.25 15.20
C PHE A 156 -2.81 -4.81 16.58
#